data_AF-A0A242PDW2-F1
#
_entry.id   AF-A0A242PDW2-F1
#
_cell.length_a   1.000
_cell.length_b   1.000
_cell.length_c   1.000
_cell.angle_alpha   90.00
_cell.angle_beta   90.00
_cell.angle_gamma   90.00
#
_symmetry.space_group_name_H-M   'P 1'
#
loop_
_entity.id
_entity.type
_entity.pdbx_description
1 polymer ?
#
loop_
_entity_poly.entity_id
_entity_poly.type
_entity_poly.pdbx_seq_one_letter_code
_entity_poly.pdbx_strand_id
1 'polypeptide(L)'
;MSNQFIFDVNEQNIQEIIEKSTSSPVLFYFWSPRSPNYQEMTDTLTKLATQHQGQFILASVNCDEQQMLAAQFGLRAIPTVYMFQNGQPVDGFQGPQNEETIKTFLDKILPNEDELKLIEAQQFFNEGQYAQALPLLKQAWTVLKDHLGKPRSDIALMLAKSQIEQKQLAEAKDVLETIPLQDQDSAYHGLQAEIELLEQAANSPELQQLQAELAKQPDNVELMIQLSSQLMQVGRHEEALELLFKPLTKDLNAGEGQVKKTLLDLLAALGTNNALASSYRRKLYTLLY
;
A
#
# COMPACT_ATOMS: atom_id res chain seq x y z
N MET A 1 8.02 -31.86 6.55
CA MET A 1 8.41 -30.51 7.02
C MET A 1 7.51 -30.18 8.18
N SER A 2 8.06 -29.93 9.37
CA SER A 2 7.28 -29.55 10.54
C SER A 2 6.54 -28.25 10.21
N ASN A 3 5.21 -28.26 10.27
CA ASN A 3 4.42 -27.09 9.89
C ASN A 3 4.57 -26.04 11.01
N GLN A 4 5.30 -24.96 10.76
CA GLN A 4 5.71 -23.98 11.78
C GLN A 4 4.53 -23.22 12.42
N PHE A 5 3.31 -23.40 11.90
CA PHE A 5 2.09 -22.68 12.29
C PHE A 5 0.99 -23.61 12.84
N ILE A 6 1.29 -24.89 13.08
CA ILE A 6 0.35 -25.83 13.69
C ILE A 6 0.94 -26.31 15.01
N PHE A 7 0.19 -26.15 16.10
CA PHE A 7 0.61 -26.48 17.45
C PHE A 7 -0.41 -27.38 18.13
N ASP A 8 0.06 -28.45 18.75
CA ASP A 8 -0.73 -29.19 19.72
C ASP A 8 -0.68 -28.45 21.05
N VAL A 9 -1.86 -28.12 21.56
CA VAL A 9 -2.04 -27.31 22.77
C VAL A 9 -2.25 -28.22 23.96
N ASN A 10 -1.59 -27.87 25.06
CA ASN A 10 -1.76 -28.47 26.37
C ASN A 10 -1.71 -27.39 27.47
N GLU A 11 -1.90 -27.80 28.72
CA GLU A 11 -1.89 -26.89 29.87
C GLU A 11 -0.59 -26.09 30.03
N GLN A 12 0.55 -26.61 29.54
CA GLN A 12 1.85 -25.96 29.70
C GLN A 12 2.09 -24.85 28.68
N ASN A 13 1.56 -24.99 27.45
CA ASN A 13 1.84 -24.05 26.36
C ASN A 13 0.67 -23.13 26.02
N ILE A 14 -0.55 -23.37 26.54
CA ILE A 14 -1.72 -22.60 26.11
C ILE A 14 -1.57 -21.09 26.32
N GLN A 15 -0.95 -20.66 27.43
CA GLN A 15 -0.76 -19.23 27.68
C GLN A 15 0.13 -18.59 26.61
N GLU A 16 1.25 -19.24 26.26
CA GLU A 16 2.13 -18.79 25.18
C GLU A 16 1.38 -18.76 23.83
N ILE A 17 0.56 -19.78 23.55
CA ILE A 17 -0.21 -19.83 22.31
C ILE A 17 -1.25 -18.70 22.25
N ILE A 18 -1.94 -18.39 23.36
CA ILE A 18 -2.85 -17.24 23.45
C ILE A 18 -2.07 -15.93 23.26
N GLU A 19 -0.89 -15.78 23.86
CA GLU A 19 -0.06 -14.59 23.68
C GLU A 19 0.33 -14.36 22.22
N LYS A 20 0.59 -15.42 21.44
CA LYS A 20 0.86 -15.27 19.99
C LYS A 20 -0.29 -14.57 19.23
N SER A 21 -1.52 -14.61 19.76
CA SER A 21 -2.67 -13.92 19.17
C SER A 21 -2.59 -12.39 19.12
N THR A 22 -1.63 -11.78 19.83
CA THR A 22 -1.33 -10.34 19.70
C THR A 22 -0.62 -9.99 18.40
N SER A 23 0.04 -10.96 17.78
CA SER A 23 0.85 -10.76 16.57
C SER A 23 0.31 -11.50 15.36
N SER A 24 -0.36 -12.64 15.55
CA SER A 24 -0.96 -13.43 14.48
C SER A 24 -2.25 -14.10 14.99
N PRO A 25 -3.37 -14.04 14.26
CA PRO A 25 -4.62 -14.70 14.66
C PRO A 25 -4.40 -16.19 15.02
N VAL A 26 -4.99 -16.64 16.11
CA VAL A 26 -4.86 -18.04 16.59
C VAL A 26 -6.21 -18.73 16.49
N LEU A 27 -6.29 -19.74 15.62
CA LEU A 27 -7.45 -20.59 15.44
C LEU A 27 -7.35 -21.81 16.36
N PHE A 28 -8.02 -21.75 17.51
CA PHE A 28 -8.15 -22.90 18.40
C PHE A 28 -9.15 -23.91 17.82
N TYR A 29 -8.71 -25.15 17.68
CA TYR A 29 -9.51 -26.27 17.21
C TYR A 29 -9.61 -27.33 18.30
N PHE A 30 -10.78 -27.40 18.94
CA PHE A 30 -11.09 -28.37 19.99
C PHE A 30 -11.68 -29.63 19.35
N TRP A 31 -10.99 -30.75 19.51
CA TRP A 31 -11.32 -31.99 18.82
C TRP A 31 -11.30 -33.22 19.74
N SER A 32 -11.92 -34.30 19.27
CA SER A 32 -11.82 -35.63 19.88
C SER A 32 -11.87 -36.69 18.78
N PRO A 33 -11.05 -37.75 18.86
CA PRO A 33 -11.11 -38.89 17.93
C PRO A 33 -12.45 -39.64 17.98
N ARG A 34 -13.29 -39.38 18.99
CA ARG A 34 -14.63 -39.98 19.14
C ARG A 34 -15.72 -39.20 18.39
N SER A 35 -15.42 -37.99 17.92
CA SER A 35 -16.38 -37.17 17.19
C SER A 35 -16.57 -37.68 15.76
N PRO A 36 -17.80 -37.70 15.24
CA PRO A 36 -18.04 -37.87 13.81
C PRO A 36 -17.27 -36.83 13.00
N ASN A 37 -16.75 -37.24 11.84
CA ASN A 37 -16.04 -36.38 10.88
C ASN A 37 -14.80 -35.65 11.44
N TYR A 38 -14.26 -36.10 12.58
CA TYR A 38 -13.04 -35.54 13.18
C TYR A 38 -11.90 -35.46 12.16
N GLN A 39 -11.63 -36.56 11.46
CA GLN A 39 -10.50 -36.65 10.55
C GLN A 39 -10.61 -35.68 9.38
N GLU A 40 -11.80 -35.58 8.76
CA GLU A 40 -12.07 -34.64 7.67
C GLU A 40 -11.89 -33.17 8.11
N MET A 41 -12.38 -32.83 9.30
CA MET A 41 -12.21 -31.49 9.86
C MET A 41 -10.74 -31.17 10.13
N THR A 42 -10.00 -32.10 10.72
CA THR A 42 -8.56 -31.96 11.02
C THR A 42 -7.74 -31.81 9.73
N ASP A 43 -8.01 -32.63 8.71
CA ASP A 43 -7.34 -32.56 7.42
C ASP A 43 -7.62 -31.22 6.71
N THR A 44 -8.87 -30.76 6.76
CA THR A 44 -9.30 -29.48 6.19
C THR A 44 -8.59 -28.30 6.85
N LEU A 45 -8.60 -28.23 8.18
CA LEU A 45 -7.95 -27.16 8.93
C LEU A 45 -6.43 -27.15 8.74
N THR A 46 -5.80 -28.34 8.73
CA THR A 46 -4.36 -28.50 8.48
C THR A 46 -3.99 -28.04 7.09
N LYS A 47 -4.79 -28.41 6.07
CA LYS A 47 -4.63 -27.95 4.69
C LYS A 47 -4.70 -26.43 4.61
N LEU A 48 -5.73 -25.81 5.20
CA LEU A 48 -5.91 -24.36 5.17
C LEU A 48 -4.77 -23.63 5.89
N ALA A 49 -4.36 -24.08 7.07
CA ALA A 49 -3.23 -23.50 7.80
C ALA A 49 -1.93 -23.53 6.97
N THR A 50 -1.71 -24.62 6.22
CA THR A 50 -0.57 -24.75 5.31
C THR A 50 -0.68 -23.79 4.12
N GLN A 51 -1.86 -23.67 3.52
CA GLN A 51 -2.11 -22.79 2.36
C GLN A 51 -1.95 -21.31 2.70
N HIS A 52 -2.35 -20.91 3.90
CA HIS A 52 -2.26 -19.52 4.38
C HIS A 52 -0.87 -19.14 4.91
N GLN A 53 0.10 -20.06 4.90
CA GLN A 53 1.53 -19.79 5.13
C GLN A 53 1.84 -18.85 6.32
N GLY A 54 1.16 -19.04 7.46
CA GLY A 54 1.40 -18.26 8.67
C GLY A 54 0.54 -17.00 8.85
N GLN A 55 -0.44 -16.75 7.97
CA GLN A 55 -1.46 -15.70 8.24
C GLN A 55 -2.29 -16.00 9.49
N PHE A 56 -2.35 -17.25 9.93
CA PHE A 56 -2.87 -17.64 11.24
C PHE A 56 -2.14 -18.88 11.78
N ILE A 57 -2.28 -19.09 13.08
CA ILE A 57 -1.78 -20.26 13.80
C ILE A 57 -2.94 -21.22 14.05
N LEU A 58 -2.82 -22.49 13.68
CA LEU A 58 -3.76 -23.54 14.06
C LEU A 58 -3.32 -24.15 15.39
N ALA A 59 -4.16 -24.02 16.42
CA ALA A 59 -3.91 -24.47 17.78
C ALA A 59 -4.85 -25.63 18.12
N SER A 60 -4.39 -26.87 17.92
CA SER A 60 -5.17 -28.09 18.07
C SER A 60 -5.22 -28.54 19.53
N VAL A 61 -6.42 -28.73 20.09
CA VAL A 61 -6.64 -29.18 21.47
C VAL A 61 -7.39 -30.51 21.46
N ASN A 62 -6.71 -31.60 21.82
CA ASN A 62 -7.35 -32.89 22.03
C ASN A 62 -8.13 -32.86 23.37
N CYS A 63 -9.45 -32.84 23.30
CA CYS A 63 -10.32 -32.72 24.48
C CYS A 63 -10.37 -33.99 25.33
N ASP A 64 -10.04 -35.17 24.78
CA ASP A 64 -9.97 -36.40 25.58
C ASP A 64 -8.72 -36.42 26.48
N GLU A 65 -7.63 -35.80 26.01
CA GLU A 65 -6.36 -35.68 26.75
C GLU A 65 -6.32 -34.44 27.64
N GLN A 66 -6.85 -33.31 27.15
CA GLN A 66 -6.81 -32.00 27.83
C GLN A 66 -8.18 -31.64 28.42
N GLN A 67 -8.73 -32.51 29.27
CA GLN A 67 -10.11 -32.38 29.78
C GLN A 67 -10.33 -31.13 30.63
N MET A 68 -9.38 -30.79 31.50
CA MET A 68 -9.47 -29.58 32.33
C MET A 68 -9.42 -28.32 31.47
N LEU A 69 -8.57 -28.30 30.45
CA LEU A 69 -8.49 -27.22 29.47
C LEU A 69 -9.82 -27.05 28.72
N ALA A 70 -10.36 -28.14 28.17
CA ALA A 70 -11.65 -28.14 27.49
C ALA A 70 -12.78 -27.60 28.39
N ALA A 71 -12.78 -27.95 29.68
CA ALA A 71 -13.76 -27.45 30.65
C ALA A 71 -13.65 -25.94 30.89
N GLN A 72 -12.43 -25.38 30.94
CA GLN A 72 -12.22 -23.94 31.10
C GLN A 72 -12.79 -23.11 29.95
N PHE A 73 -12.77 -23.65 28.72
CA PHE A 73 -13.36 -23.01 27.55
C PHE A 73 -14.89 -23.17 27.47
N GLY A 74 -15.52 -23.91 28.40
CA GLY A 74 -16.97 -24.07 28.47
C GLY A 74 -17.58 -24.70 27.22
N LEU A 75 -16.87 -25.64 26.59
CA LEU A 75 -17.28 -26.26 25.32
C LEU A 75 -18.63 -26.96 25.46
N ARG A 76 -19.55 -26.68 24.52
CA ARG A 76 -20.89 -27.29 24.46
C ARG A 76 -21.01 -28.42 23.43
N ALA A 77 -20.09 -28.44 22.46
CA ALA A 77 -20.04 -29.43 21.39
C ALA A 77 -18.59 -29.67 20.96
N ILE A 78 -18.34 -30.81 20.33
CA ILE A 78 -17.06 -31.13 19.69
C ILE A 78 -17.39 -31.60 18.25
N PRO A 79 -16.69 -31.12 17.21
CA PRO A 79 -15.61 -30.12 17.28
C PRO A 79 -16.14 -28.71 17.60
N THR A 80 -15.28 -27.87 18.16
CA THR A 80 -15.50 -26.42 18.31
C THR A 80 -14.27 -25.69 17.82
N VAL A 81 -14.46 -24.58 17.12
CA VAL A 81 -13.39 -23.70 16.66
C VAL A 81 -13.61 -22.31 17.22
N TYR A 82 -12.56 -21.71 17.76
CA TYR A 82 -12.54 -20.30 18.18
C TYR A 82 -11.37 -19.59 17.54
N MET A 83 -11.62 -18.41 17.01
CA MET A 83 -10.58 -17.48 16.58
C MET A 83 -10.22 -16.53 17.71
N PHE A 84 -8.93 -16.42 18.01
CA PHE A 84 -8.38 -15.51 18.97
C PHE A 84 -7.56 -14.42 18.28
N GLN A 85 -7.77 -13.17 18.69
CA GLN A 85 -6.95 -12.01 18.35
C GLN A 85 -6.76 -11.17 19.61
N ASN A 86 -5.56 -10.63 19.82
CA ASN A 86 -5.23 -9.80 20.98
C ASN A 86 -5.60 -10.43 22.33
N GLY A 87 -5.39 -11.74 22.46
CA GLY A 87 -5.65 -12.53 23.67
C GLY A 87 -7.13 -12.85 23.94
N GLN A 88 -8.05 -12.49 23.04
CA GLN A 88 -9.49 -12.65 23.23
C GLN A 88 -10.14 -13.43 22.09
N PRO A 89 -11.19 -14.23 22.36
CA PRO A 89 -11.99 -14.85 21.31
C PRO A 89 -12.81 -13.79 20.56
N VAL A 90 -12.64 -13.71 19.24
CA VAL A 90 -13.34 -12.73 18.38
C VAL A 90 -14.51 -13.34 17.62
N ASP A 91 -14.42 -14.63 17.26
CA ASP A 91 -15.49 -15.37 16.59
C ASP A 91 -15.26 -16.88 16.74
N GLY A 92 -16.23 -17.72 16.37
CA GLY A 92 -16.10 -19.16 16.39
C GLY A 92 -17.35 -19.91 15.92
N PHE A 93 -17.23 -21.21 15.75
CA PHE A 93 -18.33 -22.08 15.37
C PHE A 93 -18.26 -23.44 16.07
N GLN A 94 -19.41 -24.10 16.17
CA GLN A 94 -19.56 -25.41 16.78
C GLN A 94 -20.07 -26.42 15.76
N GLY A 95 -19.60 -27.66 15.89
CA GLY A 95 -19.90 -28.75 14.97
C GLY A 95 -19.05 -28.74 13.69
N PRO A 96 -19.11 -29.82 12.91
CA PRO A 96 -18.35 -29.94 11.67
C PRO A 96 -18.86 -28.93 10.62
N GLN A 97 -17.93 -28.33 9.88
CA GLN A 97 -18.21 -27.39 8.79
C GLN A 97 -17.50 -27.87 7.52
N ASN A 98 -18.04 -27.53 6.34
CA ASN A 98 -17.35 -27.81 5.08
C ASN A 98 -16.22 -26.79 4.82
N GLU A 99 -15.30 -27.12 3.91
CA GLU A 99 -14.13 -26.28 3.60
C GLU A 99 -14.53 -24.85 3.19
N GLU A 100 -15.61 -24.68 2.42
CA GLU A 100 -16.09 -23.37 1.95
C GLU A 100 -16.55 -22.46 3.09
N THR A 101 -17.26 -23.03 4.07
CA THR A 101 -17.72 -22.29 5.26
C THR A 101 -16.54 -21.86 6.12
N ILE A 102 -15.53 -22.73 6.27
CA ILE A 102 -14.31 -22.42 7.03
C ILE A 102 -13.50 -21.33 6.31
N LYS A 103 -13.37 -21.38 4.98
CA LYS A 103 -12.74 -20.31 4.20
C LYS A 103 -13.45 -18.98 4.39
N THR A 104 -14.77 -18.96 4.24
CA THR A 104 -15.57 -17.76 4.46
C THR A 104 -15.42 -17.20 5.87
N PHE A 105 -15.28 -18.08 6.88
CA PHE A 105 -14.98 -17.67 8.25
C PHE A 105 -13.59 -17.03 8.37
N LEU A 106 -12.56 -17.64 7.78
CA LEU A 106 -11.20 -17.10 7.78
C LEU A 106 -11.11 -15.77 7.02
N ASP A 107 -11.74 -15.65 5.85
CA ASP A 107 -11.69 -14.44 5.00
C ASP A 107 -12.26 -13.19 5.67
N LYS A 108 -13.14 -13.35 6.67
CA LYS A 108 -13.67 -12.23 7.47
C LYS A 108 -12.65 -11.66 8.46
N ILE A 109 -11.62 -12.43 8.77
CA ILE A 109 -10.71 -12.18 9.89
C ILE A 109 -9.28 -11.96 9.39
N LEU A 110 -8.86 -12.77 8.41
CA LEU A 110 -7.51 -12.71 7.87
C LEU A 110 -7.37 -11.51 6.94
N PRO A 111 -6.17 -10.90 6.88
CA PRO A 111 -5.86 -9.88 5.89
C PRO A 111 -6.10 -10.42 4.48
N ASN A 112 -6.84 -9.67 3.66
CA ASN A 112 -6.96 -9.99 2.24
C ASN A 112 -5.64 -9.68 1.50
N GLU A 113 -5.56 -10.02 0.21
CA GLU A 113 -4.34 -9.84 -0.59
C GLU A 113 -3.83 -8.39 -0.59
N ASP A 114 -4.73 -7.40 -0.60
CA ASP A 114 -4.35 -5.99 -0.60
C ASP A 114 -3.84 -5.53 0.78
N GLU A 115 -4.39 -6.03 1.88
CA GLU A 115 -3.86 -5.81 3.24
C GLU A 115 -2.47 -6.47 3.41
N LEU A 116 -2.25 -7.65 2.83
CA LEU A 116 -0.92 -8.29 2.84
C LEU A 116 0.12 -7.45 2.08
N LYS A 117 -0.27 -6.91 0.92
CA LYS A 117 0.59 -5.98 0.16
C LYS A 117 0.84 -4.69 0.91
N LEU A 118 -0.14 -4.19 1.68
CA LEU A 118 0.06 -3.04 2.55
C LEU A 118 1.08 -3.33 3.65
N ILE A 119 1.05 -4.52 4.26
CA ILE A 119 2.05 -4.94 5.25
C ILE A 119 3.44 -4.99 4.62
N GLU A 120 3.59 -5.57 3.43
CA GLU A 120 4.85 -5.56 2.68
C GLU A 120 5.31 -4.12 2.38
N ALA A 121 4.40 -3.24 1.98
CA ALA A 121 4.69 -1.83 1.74
C ALA A 121 5.17 -1.12 3.01
N GLN A 122 4.57 -1.42 4.17
CA GLN A 122 4.98 -0.88 5.47
C GLN A 122 6.38 -1.34 5.86
N GLN A 123 6.76 -2.58 5.57
CA GLN A 123 8.13 -3.07 5.79
C GLN A 123 9.12 -2.26 4.97
N PHE A 124 8.91 -2.14 3.65
CA PHE A 124 9.75 -1.30 2.80
C PHE A 124 9.80 0.16 3.27
N PHE A 125 8.66 0.71 3.68
CA PHE A 125 8.58 2.08 4.19
C PHE A 125 9.43 2.27 5.46
N ASN A 126 9.31 1.37 6.44
CA ASN A 126 10.06 1.43 7.69
C ASN A 126 11.57 1.24 7.50
N GLU A 127 11.96 0.52 6.45
CA GLU A 127 13.36 0.35 6.03
C GLU A 127 13.90 1.52 5.18
N GLY A 128 13.08 2.56 4.91
CA GLY A 128 13.44 3.69 4.06
C GLY A 128 13.50 3.36 2.56
N GLN A 129 13.00 2.19 2.16
CA GLN A 129 12.94 1.72 0.77
C GLN A 129 11.71 2.28 0.04
N TYR A 130 11.58 3.61 0.01
CA TYR A 130 10.39 4.30 -0.49
C TYR A 130 10.07 4.00 -1.96
N ALA A 131 11.09 3.75 -2.79
CA ALA A 131 10.89 3.38 -4.19
C ALA A 131 10.16 2.04 -4.37
N GLN A 132 10.39 1.09 -3.46
CA GLN A 132 9.75 -0.23 -3.46
C GLN A 132 8.37 -0.20 -2.78
N ALA A 133 8.22 0.62 -1.73
CA ALA A 133 6.93 0.83 -1.06
C ALA A 133 5.91 1.53 -1.98
N LEU A 134 6.35 2.49 -2.79
CA LEU A 134 5.48 3.37 -3.59
C LEU A 134 4.41 2.63 -4.44
N PRO A 135 4.74 1.63 -5.28
CA PRO A 135 3.73 0.95 -6.10
C PRO A 135 2.71 0.18 -5.24
N LEU A 136 3.15 -0.44 -4.14
CA LEU A 136 2.27 -1.18 -3.23
C LEU A 136 1.35 -0.22 -2.47
N LEU A 137 1.86 0.91 -2.00
CA LEU A 137 1.07 1.96 -1.35
C LEU A 137 0.04 2.57 -2.31
N LYS A 138 0.39 2.80 -3.58
CA LYS A 138 -0.56 3.29 -4.60
C LYS A 138 -1.70 2.31 -4.82
N GLN A 139 -1.40 1.01 -4.93
CA GLN A 139 -2.43 -0.02 -5.02
C GLN A 139 -3.32 -0.04 -3.77
N ALA A 140 -2.69 -0.12 -2.59
CA ALA A 140 -3.39 -0.19 -1.30
C ALA A 140 -4.32 1.02 -1.09
N TRP A 141 -3.86 2.23 -1.38
CA TRP A 141 -4.67 3.46 -1.24
C TRP A 141 -5.90 3.46 -2.18
N THR A 142 -5.75 2.85 -3.36
CA THR A 142 -6.83 2.75 -4.34
C THR A 142 -7.89 1.75 -3.88
N VAL A 143 -7.48 0.59 -3.36
CA VAL A 143 -8.38 -0.53 -3.06
C VAL A 143 -8.90 -0.49 -1.63
N LEU A 144 -8.02 -0.29 -0.65
CA LEU A 144 -8.38 -0.35 0.77
C LEU A 144 -9.11 0.93 1.18
N LYS A 145 -10.25 0.73 1.84
CA LYS A 145 -11.11 1.80 2.34
C LYS A 145 -11.31 1.68 3.84
N ASP A 146 -11.56 2.82 4.46
CA ASP A 146 -12.00 2.89 5.84
C ASP A 146 -13.45 2.37 6.00
N HIS A 147 -13.94 2.39 7.24
CA HIS A 147 -15.31 1.99 7.58
C HIS A 147 -16.40 2.86 6.93
N LEU A 148 -16.05 4.02 6.37
CA LEU A 148 -16.95 4.93 5.64
C LEU A 148 -16.81 4.79 4.12
N GLY A 149 -16.00 3.85 3.63
CA GLY A 149 -15.75 3.65 2.21
C GLY A 149 -14.80 4.67 1.58
N LYS A 150 -14.09 5.47 2.39
CA LYS A 150 -13.10 6.46 1.93
C LYS A 150 -11.69 5.87 1.90
N PRO A 151 -10.77 6.37 1.07
CA PRO A 151 -9.36 5.98 1.14
C PRO A 151 -8.82 6.16 2.57
N ARG A 152 -8.07 5.18 3.07
CA ARG A 152 -7.54 5.26 4.44
C ARG A 152 -6.42 6.31 4.54
N SER A 153 -6.52 7.19 5.53
CA SER A 153 -5.60 8.33 5.73
C SER A 153 -4.18 7.89 6.12
N ASP A 154 -4.04 6.78 6.85
CA ASP A 154 -2.74 6.19 7.20
C ASP A 154 -1.94 5.79 5.95
N ILE A 155 -2.59 5.15 4.98
CA ILE A 155 -1.98 4.79 3.70
C ILE A 155 -1.66 6.05 2.89
N ALA A 156 -2.54 7.05 2.90
CA ALA A 156 -2.34 8.31 2.18
C ALA A 156 -1.09 9.05 2.69
N LEU A 157 -0.86 9.12 4.01
CA LEU A 157 0.32 9.75 4.61
C LEU A 157 1.61 9.03 4.20
N MET A 158 1.62 7.70 4.26
CA MET A 158 2.77 6.91 3.81
C MET A 158 3.05 7.10 2.32
N LEU A 159 1.98 7.08 1.51
CA LEU A 159 2.07 7.30 0.07
C LEU A 159 2.65 8.68 -0.25
N ALA A 160 2.14 9.73 0.38
CA ALA A 160 2.65 11.09 0.22
C ALA A 160 4.12 11.19 0.63
N LYS A 161 4.53 10.60 1.76
CA LYS A 161 5.95 10.57 2.16
C LYS A 161 6.82 9.85 1.13
N SER A 162 6.39 8.67 0.65
CA SER A 162 7.11 7.96 -0.41
C SER A 162 7.20 8.77 -1.71
N GLN A 163 6.17 9.54 -2.06
CA GLN A 163 6.19 10.41 -3.23
C GLN A 163 7.18 11.58 -3.05
N ILE A 164 7.21 12.21 -1.89
CA ILE A 164 8.17 13.29 -1.56
C ILE A 164 9.61 12.80 -1.75
N GLU A 165 9.95 11.64 -1.19
CA GLU A 165 11.29 11.03 -1.30
C GLU A 165 11.65 10.68 -2.74
N GLN A 166 10.64 10.35 -3.55
CA GLN A 166 10.78 10.09 -4.98
C GLN A 166 10.68 11.36 -5.84
N LYS A 167 10.70 12.55 -5.22
CA LYS A 167 10.59 13.88 -5.86
C LYS A 167 9.30 14.09 -6.66
N GLN A 168 8.25 13.36 -6.32
CA GLN A 168 6.90 13.45 -6.87
C GLN A 168 6.05 14.40 -6.02
N LEU A 169 6.47 15.66 -5.92
CA LEU A 169 5.86 16.63 -4.99
C LEU A 169 4.41 16.98 -5.34
N ALA A 170 4.11 17.09 -6.64
CA ALA A 170 2.75 17.38 -7.11
C ALA A 170 1.81 16.24 -6.71
N GLU A 171 2.21 14.99 -6.97
CA GLU A 171 1.38 13.84 -6.63
C GLU A 171 1.27 13.62 -5.11
N ALA A 172 2.29 14.00 -4.34
CA ALA A 172 2.23 13.99 -2.88
C ALA A 172 1.18 14.99 -2.35
N LYS A 173 1.12 16.20 -2.91
CA LYS A 173 0.10 17.20 -2.56
C LYS A 173 -1.31 16.69 -2.87
N ASP A 174 -1.52 16.17 -4.07
CA ASP A 174 -2.82 15.63 -4.48
C ASP A 174 -3.33 14.57 -3.49
N VAL A 175 -2.43 13.69 -3.03
CA VAL A 175 -2.77 12.67 -2.03
C VAL A 175 -3.10 13.30 -0.67
N LEU A 176 -2.31 14.27 -0.19
CA LEU A 176 -2.57 14.96 1.07
C LEU A 176 -3.89 15.74 1.05
N GLU A 177 -4.29 16.31 -0.09
CA GLU A 177 -5.59 17.00 -0.21
C GLU A 177 -6.79 16.07 -0.01
N THR A 178 -6.61 14.76 -0.19
CA THR A 178 -7.68 13.78 0.06
C THR A 178 -7.91 13.47 1.54
N ILE A 179 -6.98 13.85 2.42
CA ILE A 179 -7.02 13.50 3.85
C ILE A 179 -8.06 14.38 4.57
N PRO A 180 -9.07 13.77 5.23
CA PRO A 180 -10.09 14.49 5.98
C PRO A 180 -9.50 15.33 7.12
N LEU A 181 -10.11 16.48 7.42
CA LEU A 181 -9.66 17.41 8.47
C LEU A 181 -9.42 16.75 9.84
N GLN A 182 -10.23 15.75 10.19
CA GLN A 182 -10.09 15.00 11.46
C GLN A 182 -8.82 14.15 11.54
N ASP A 183 -8.22 13.80 10.40
CA ASP A 183 -7.01 12.97 10.30
C ASP A 183 -5.76 13.79 9.97
N GLN A 184 -5.88 15.13 9.92
CA GLN A 184 -4.77 16.06 9.69
C GLN A 184 -3.99 16.28 10.99
N ASP A 185 -3.19 15.29 11.35
CA ASP A 185 -2.38 15.29 12.56
C ASP A 185 -0.99 15.95 12.37
N SER A 186 -0.09 15.75 13.32
CA SER A 186 1.28 16.26 13.22
C SER A 186 2.06 15.68 12.03
N ALA A 187 1.80 14.43 11.64
CA ALA A 187 2.46 13.81 10.50
C ALA A 187 2.01 14.47 9.20
N TYR A 188 0.71 14.71 9.05
CA TYR A 188 0.15 15.48 7.93
C TYR A 188 0.81 16.85 7.77
N HIS A 189 0.83 17.65 8.84
CA HIS A 189 1.43 18.99 8.79
C HIS A 189 2.94 18.97 8.57
N GLY A 190 3.63 17.94 9.08
CA GLY A 190 5.05 17.72 8.80
C GLY A 190 5.32 17.52 7.31
N LEU A 191 4.52 16.69 6.64
CA LEU A 191 4.63 16.45 5.19
C LEU A 191 4.28 17.71 4.38
N GLN A 192 3.26 18.47 4.78
CA GLN A 192 2.94 19.75 4.13
C GLN A 192 4.11 20.74 4.21
N ALA A 193 4.70 20.91 5.40
CA ALA A 193 5.85 21.79 5.60
C ALA A 193 7.09 21.31 4.82
N GLU A 194 7.32 20.00 4.76
CA GLU A 194 8.40 19.40 3.97
C GLU A 194 8.24 19.71 2.48
N ILE A 195 7.02 19.54 1.94
CA ILE A 195 6.71 19.90 0.56
C ILE A 195 6.94 21.40 0.32
N GLU A 196 6.41 22.26 1.19
CA GLU A 196 6.57 23.72 1.06
C GLU A 196 8.04 24.13 1.03
N LEU A 197 8.86 23.55 1.92
CA LEU A 197 10.30 23.82 1.96
C LEU A 197 11.01 23.37 0.67
N LEU A 198 10.65 22.19 0.16
CA LEU A 198 11.22 21.66 -1.08
C LEU A 198 10.83 22.52 -2.30
N GLU A 199 9.60 23.01 -2.33
CA GLU A 199 9.14 23.92 -3.39
C GLU A 199 9.80 25.29 -3.32
N GLN A 200 9.95 25.85 -2.12
CA GLN A 200 10.68 27.10 -1.92
C GLN A 200 12.14 26.94 -2.38
N ALA A 201 12.79 25.82 -2.06
CA ALA A 201 14.13 25.51 -2.53
C ALA A 201 14.21 25.36 -4.07
N ALA A 202 13.16 24.82 -4.69
CA ALA A 202 13.05 24.68 -6.14
C ALA A 202 12.62 25.97 -6.86
N ASN A 203 12.32 27.06 -6.15
CA ASN A 203 11.80 28.30 -6.72
C ASN A 203 12.81 29.46 -6.58
N SER A 204 13.95 29.33 -7.24
CA SER A 204 15.04 30.33 -7.16
C SER A 204 14.62 31.71 -7.72
N PRO A 205 15.27 32.81 -7.30
CA PRO A 205 15.00 34.14 -7.84
C PRO A 205 15.14 34.22 -9.36
N GLU A 206 16.09 33.47 -9.94
CA GLU A 206 16.31 33.40 -11.39
C GLU A 206 15.14 32.71 -12.10
N LEU A 207 14.61 31.63 -11.53
CA LEU A 207 13.41 30.96 -12.04
C LEU A 207 12.20 31.90 -12.02
N GLN A 208 12.01 32.64 -10.93
CA GLN A 208 10.93 33.61 -10.80
C GLN A 208 11.05 34.75 -11.83
N GLN A 209 12.27 35.22 -12.11
CA GLN A 209 12.52 36.21 -13.15
C GLN A 209 12.18 35.68 -14.54
N LEU A 210 12.65 34.48 -14.91
CA LEU A 210 12.34 33.85 -16.19
C LEU A 210 10.84 33.63 -16.37
N GLN A 211 10.14 33.20 -15.32
CA GLN A 211 8.68 33.07 -15.33
C GLN A 211 7.98 34.42 -15.56
N ALA A 212 8.43 35.49 -14.88
CA ALA A 212 7.87 36.82 -15.03
C ALA A 212 8.14 37.44 -16.41
N GLU A 213 9.29 37.15 -17.02
CA GLU A 213 9.63 37.58 -18.38
C GLU A 213 8.80 36.84 -19.42
N LEU A 214 8.68 35.50 -19.28
CA LEU A 214 7.86 34.70 -20.18
C LEU A 214 6.39 35.07 -20.09
N ALA A 215 5.88 35.43 -18.90
CA ALA A 215 4.50 35.91 -18.74
C ALA A 215 4.23 37.21 -19.52
N LYS A 216 5.25 38.06 -19.74
CA LYS A 216 5.15 39.25 -20.58
C LYS A 216 5.29 38.94 -22.07
N GLN A 217 5.97 37.85 -22.41
CA GLN A 217 6.26 37.43 -23.78
C GLN A 217 5.94 35.94 -23.98
N PRO A 218 4.65 35.55 -23.98
CA PRO A 218 4.23 34.15 -23.91
C PRO A 218 4.61 33.33 -25.15
N ASP A 219 4.95 33.95 -26.28
CA ASP A 219 5.38 33.27 -27.50
C ASP A 219 6.92 33.24 -27.68
N ASN A 220 7.68 33.74 -26.70
CA ASN A 220 9.14 33.77 -26.78
C ASN A 220 9.74 32.37 -26.51
N VAL A 221 10.15 31.72 -27.60
CA VAL A 221 10.70 30.36 -27.61
C VAL A 221 12.01 30.26 -26.82
N GLU A 222 12.86 31.28 -26.86
CA GLU A 222 14.13 31.27 -26.15
C GLU A 222 13.91 31.26 -24.64
N LEU A 223 12.97 32.09 -24.15
CA LEU A 223 12.57 32.10 -22.74
C LEU A 223 11.93 30.78 -22.31
N MET A 224 11.09 30.16 -23.15
CA MET A 224 10.53 28.83 -22.84
C MET A 224 11.62 27.77 -22.65
N ILE A 225 12.61 27.76 -23.54
CA ILE A 225 13.71 26.79 -23.50
C ILE A 225 14.57 27.03 -22.25
N GLN A 226 14.95 28.28 -21.99
CA GLN A 226 15.72 28.64 -20.79
C GLN A 226 14.98 28.25 -19.51
N LEU A 227 13.70 28.62 -19.41
CA LEU A 227 12.86 28.28 -18.26
C LEU A 227 12.70 26.76 -18.10
N SER A 228 12.43 26.02 -19.18
CA SER A 228 12.30 24.56 -19.12
C SER A 228 13.60 23.90 -18.64
N SER A 229 14.76 24.38 -19.07
CA SER A 229 16.06 23.89 -18.60
C SER A 229 16.28 24.13 -17.11
N GLN A 230 15.94 25.32 -16.63
CA GLN A 230 16.04 25.65 -15.20
C GLN A 230 15.05 24.81 -14.37
N LEU A 231 13.81 24.64 -14.83
CA LEU A 231 12.82 23.77 -14.20
C LEU A 231 13.31 22.32 -14.10
N MET A 232 14.01 21.82 -15.13
CA MET A 232 14.61 20.49 -15.10
C MET A 232 15.72 20.37 -14.05
N GLN A 233 16.56 21.40 -13.88
CA GLN A 233 17.65 21.39 -12.90
C GLN A 233 17.13 21.31 -11.46
N VAL A 234 16.00 21.96 -11.18
CA VAL A 234 15.36 21.95 -9.84
C VAL A 234 14.37 20.80 -9.65
N GLY A 235 14.28 19.86 -10.61
CA GLY A 235 13.41 18.69 -10.51
C GLY A 235 11.93 18.93 -10.84
N ARG A 236 11.55 20.13 -11.28
CA ARG A 236 10.20 20.50 -11.73
C ARG A 236 9.93 20.01 -13.16
N HIS A 237 10.13 18.71 -13.37
CA HIS A 237 10.13 18.09 -14.70
C HIS A 237 8.78 18.21 -15.42
N GLU A 238 7.66 18.04 -14.71
CA GLU A 238 6.34 18.12 -15.34
C GLU A 238 6.07 19.52 -15.90
N GLU A 239 6.38 20.56 -15.15
CA GLU A 239 6.23 21.93 -15.61
C GLU A 239 7.14 22.24 -16.81
N ALA A 240 8.38 21.73 -16.80
CA ALA A 240 9.30 21.88 -17.93
C ALA A 240 8.76 21.24 -19.20
N LEU A 241 8.24 20.01 -19.09
CA LEU A 241 7.68 19.27 -20.22
C LEU A 241 6.38 19.91 -20.73
N GLU A 242 5.47 20.29 -19.82
CA GLU A 242 4.19 20.92 -20.17
C GLU A 242 4.40 22.29 -20.83
N LEU A 243 5.38 23.06 -20.36
CA LEU A 243 5.76 24.37 -20.93
C LEU A 243 6.11 24.25 -22.41
N LEU A 244 6.89 23.24 -22.79
CA LEU A 244 7.27 22.99 -24.19
C LEU A 244 6.21 22.23 -24.98
N PHE A 245 5.40 21.40 -24.31
CA PHE A 245 4.35 20.62 -24.97
C PHE A 245 3.19 21.50 -25.43
N LYS A 246 2.77 22.49 -24.63
CA LYS A 246 1.63 23.38 -24.95
C LYS A 246 1.72 24.04 -26.33
N PRO A 247 2.82 24.72 -26.72
CA PRO A 247 2.94 25.30 -28.05
C PRO A 247 2.84 24.27 -29.18
N LEU A 248 3.38 23.07 -28.98
CA LEU A 248 3.38 22.01 -30.00
C LEU A 248 1.97 21.53 -30.34
N THR A 249 1.03 21.58 -29.38
CA THR A 249 -0.37 21.23 -29.65
C THR A 249 -1.04 22.12 -30.69
N LYS A 250 -0.50 23.33 -30.93
CA LYS A 250 -0.99 24.29 -31.93
C LYS A 250 -0.14 24.29 -33.18
N ASP A 251 1.18 24.24 -33.03
CA ASP A 251 2.14 24.24 -34.12
C ASP A 251 3.31 23.29 -33.83
N LEU A 252 3.37 22.17 -34.55
CA LEU A 252 4.44 21.18 -34.45
C LEU A 252 5.82 21.74 -34.86
N ASN A 253 5.85 22.85 -35.59
CA ASN A 253 7.05 23.55 -36.00
C ASN A 253 7.31 24.83 -35.17
N ALA A 254 6.67 24.96 -34.00
CA ALA A 254 6.83 26.10 -33.11
C ALA A 254 8.32 26.40 -32.84
N GLY A 255 8.70 27.67 -33.00
CA GLY A 255 10.09 28.11 -32.87
C GLY A 255 11.03 27.46 -33.87
N GLU A 256 10.60 27.32 -35.12
CA GLU A 256 11.37 26.67 -36.20
C GLU A 256 11.77 25.22 -35.86
N GLY A 257 10.91 24.53 -35.11
CA GLY A 257 11.11 23.16 -34.65
C GLY A 257 12.01 23.01 -33.42
N GLN A 258 12.56 24.12 -32.90
CA GLN A 258 13.44 24.09 -31.73
C GLN A 258 12.71 23.63 -30.47
N VAL A 259 11.44 24.03 -30.27
CA VAL A 259 10.62 23.61 -29.11
C VAL A 259 10.48 22.08 -29.07
N LYS A 260 10.17 21.48 -30.21
CA LYS A 260 10.04 20.02 -30.35
C LYS A 260 11.36 19.30 -30.06
N LYS A 261 12.46 19.82 -30.60
CA LYS A 261 13.80 19.27 -30.35
C LYS A 261 14.13 19.29 -28.87
N THR A 262 13.96 20.44 -28.20
CA THR A 262 14.23 20.56 -26.77
C THR A 262 13.35 19.62 -25.94
N LEU A 263 12.05 19.50 -26.24
CA LEU A 263 11.18 18.56 -25.54
C LEU A 263 11.69 17.11 -25.65
N LEU A 264 12.11 16.68 -26.85
CA LEU A 264 12.68 15.35 -27.06
C LEU A 264 13.98 15.13 -26.28
N ASP A 265 14.86 16.13 -26.23
CA ASP A 265 16.10 16.09 -25.46
C ASP A 265 15.82 15.96 -23.95
N LEU A 266 14.83 16.70 -23.42
CA LEU A 266 14.40 16.58 -22.02
C LEU A 266 13.84 15.19 -21.71
N LEU A 267 13.00 14.65 -22.60
CA LEU A 267 12.47 13.29 -22.46
C LEU A 267 13.59 12.26 -22.48
N ALA A 268 14.60 12.42 -23.34
CA ALA A 268 15.77 11.55 -23.39
C ALA A 268 16.57 11.61 -22.08
N ALA A 269 16.78 12.81 -21.52
CA ALA A 269 17.48 13.01 -20.26
C ALA A 269 16.78 12.33 -19.07
N LEU A 270 15.44 12.29 -19.05
CA LEU A 270 14.67 11.57 -18.02
C LEU A 270 14.76 10.04 -18.15
N GLY A 271 15.25 9.52 -19.27
CA GLY A 271 15.39 8.09 -19.53
C GLY A 271 14.09 7.37 -19.90
N THR A 272 14.20 6.09 -20.25
CA THR A 272 13.08 5.25 -20.71
C THR A 272 12.21 4.73 -19.58
N ASN A 273 12.76 4.56 -18.38
CA ASN A 273 12.05 3.97 -17.24
C ASN A 273 11.27 5.02 -16.42
N ASN A 274 11.32 6.29 -16.80
CA ASN A 274 10.57 7.35 -16.14
C ASN A 274 9.11 7.37 -16.64
N ALA A 275 8.16 7.26 -15.71
CA ALA A 275 6.73 7.21 -16.01
C ALA A 275 6.21 8.51 -16.64
N LEU A 276 6.64 9.67 -16.14
CA LEU A 276 6.29 10.99 -16.67
C LEU A 276 6.78 11.14 -18.11
N ALA A 277 8.05 10.81 -18.37
CA ALA A 277 8.62 10.85 -19.71
C ALA A 277 7.88 9.88 -20.67
N SER A 278 7.50 8.70 -20.19
CA SER A 278 6.70 7.74 -20.97
C SER A 278 5.32 8.28 -21.34
N SER A 279 4.65 8.98 -20.42
CA SER A 279 3.37 9.65 -20.67
C SER A 279 3.48 10.71 -21.76
N TYR A 280 4.44 11.63 -21.64
CA TYR A 280 4.65 12.69 -22.64
C TYR A 280 5.11 12.16 -24.00
N ARG A 281 5.89 11.08 -24.06
CA ARG A 281 6.21 10.39 -25.34
C ARG A 281 4.95 9.89 -26.05
N ARG A 282 4.01 9.30 -25.31
CA ARG A 282 2.72 8.87 -25.88
C ARG A 282 1.91 10.07 -26.37
N LYS A 283 1.79 11.13 -25.55
CA LYS A 283 1.10 12.37 -25.94
C LYS A 283 1.68 12.97 -27.23
N LEU A 284 3.01 13.03 -27.34
CA LEU A 284 3.69 13.55 -28.53
C LEU A 284 3.48 12.65 -29.75
N TYR A 285 3.48 11.33 -29.58
CA TYR A 285 3.20 10.40 -30.66
C TYR A 285 1.79 10.61 -31.24
N THR A 286 0.77 10.72 -30.39
CA THR A 286 -0.62 11.01 -30.79
C THR A 286 -0.78 12.37 -31.48
N LEU A 287 0.13 13.31 -31.23
CA LEU A 287 0.11 14.62 -31.89
C LEU A 287 0.73 14.59 -33.29
N LEU A 288 1.63 13.62 -33.55
CA LEU A 288 2.38 13.51 -34.80
C LEU A 288 1.68 12.64 -35.87
N TYR A 289 0.73 11.80 -35.45
CA TYR A 289 0.05 10.79 -36.27
C TYR A 289 -1.47 10.83 -36.03
#